data_AF-A0A0A9UW42-F1
#
_entry.id   AF-A0A0A9UW42-F1
#
_cell.length_a   1.000
_cell.length_b   1.000
_cell.length_c   1.000
_cell.angle_alpha   90.00
_cell.angle_beta   90.00
_cell.angle_gamma   90.00
#
_symmetry.space_group_name_H-M   'P 1'
#
loop_
_entity.id
_entity.type
_entity.pdbx_description
1 polymer ?
#
loop_
_entity_poly.entity_id
_entity_poly.type
_entity_poly.pdbx_seq_one_letter_code
_entity_poly.pdbx_strand_id
1 'polypeptide(L)'
;MLLIDDMAAEETLQLQGLIHLALENLSSLFLSLVENDDGSKKFLDHDTWIQLDESVPSLKKFRKLAELLDMSLKSITAGWESGDLVSCGFTSSEVQNFIKAIFADSPLRKECLGWIVRTPA
;
A
#
# COMPACT_ATOMS: atom_id res chain seq x y z
N MET A 1 7.96 -5.57 7.78
CA MET A 1 8.36 -6.75 6.98
C MET A 1 7.11 -7.28 6.32
N LEU A 2 7.00 -7.10 5.00
CA LEU A 2 5.92 -7.68 4.20
C LEU A 2 6.32 -9.13 3.87
N LEU A 3 5.66 -10.09 4.53
CA LEU A 3 5.86 -11.52 4.32
C LEU A 3 4.76 -12.02 3.39
N ILE A 4 5.03 -11.96 2.09
CA ILE A 4 4.14 -12.50 1.07
C ILE A 4 4.91 -13.59 0.34
N ASP A 5 4.38 -14.81 0.36
CA ASP A 5 4.87 -15.93 -0.44
C ASP A 5 4.40 -15.79 -1.90
N ASP A 6 4.82 -16.68 -2.80
CA ASP A 6 4.34 -16.63 -4.19
C ASP A 6 2.80 -16.61 -4.24
N MET A 7 2.23 -15.54 -4.83
CA MET A 7 0.80 -15.38 -4.99
C MET A 7 0.42 -15.36 -6.46
N ALA A 8 -0.64 -16.10 -6.79
CA ALA A 8 -1.28 -15.99 -8.08
C ALA A 8 -2.02 -14.65 -8.23
N ALA A 9 -2.33 -14.28 -9.48
CA ALA A 9 -3.08 -13.06 -9.77
C ALA A 9 -4.47 -13.05 -9.11
N GLU A 10 -5.14 -14.21 -9.07
CA GLU A 10 -6.43 -14.39 -8.40
C GLU A 10 -6.33 -14.09 -6.89
N GLU A 11 -5.30 -14.61 -6.22
CA GLU A 11 -5.09 -14.42 -4.78
C GLU A 11 -4.74 -12.97 -4.47
N THR A 12 -3.99 -12.31 -5.37
CA THR A 12 -3.65 -10.88 -5.29
C THR A 12 -4.92 -10.02 -5.32
N LEU A 13 -5.84 -10.33 -6.23
CA LEU A 13 -7.13 -9.65 -6.36
C LEU A 13 -8.05 -9.92 -5.16
N GLN A 14 -8.07 -11.17 -4.65
CA GLN A 14 -8.84 -11.52 -3.45
C GLN A 14 -8.31 -10.79 -2.21
N LEU A 15 -6.99 -10.72 -2.04
CA LEU A 15 -6.37 -9.99 -0.93
C LEU A 15 -6.68 -8.49 -1.01
N GLN A 16 -6.61 -7.90 -2.20
CA GLN A 16 -6.97 -6.51 -2.42
C GLN A 16 -8.43 -6.25 -2.01
N GLY A 17 -9.36 -7.09 -2.48
CA GLY A 17 -10.78 -7.00 -2.11
C GLY A 17 -11.00 -7.13 -0.60
N LEU A 18 -10.26 -8.03 0.06
CA LEU A 18 -10.34 -8.20 1.51
C LEU A 18 -9.81 -6.97 2.27
N ILE A 19 -8.73 -6.35 1.80
CA ILE A 19 -8.21 -5.11 2.38
C ILE A 19 -9.24 -3.99 2.26
N HIS A 20 -9.86 -3.81 1.09
CA HIS A 20 -10.92 -2.81 0.90
C HIS A 20 -12.11 -3.08 1.83
N LEU A 21 -12.58 -4.32 1.90
CA LEU A 21 -13.68 -4.71 2.79
C LEU A 21 -13.34 -4.46 4.27
N ALA A 22 -12.11 -4.74 4.70
CA ALA A 22 -11.66 -4.46 6.05
C ALA A 22 -11.64 -2.95 6.33
N LEU A 23 -11.12 -2.13 5.41
CA LEU A 23 -11.11 -0.68 5.56
C LEU A 23 -12.52 -0.09 5.65
N GLU A 24 -13.45 -0.58 4.83
CA GLU A 24 -14.86 -0.16 4.85
C GLU A 24 -15.54 -0.54 6.16
N ASN A 25 -15.38 -1.78 6.62
CA ASN A 25 -16.02 -2.24 7.87
C ASN A 25 -15.45 -1.59 9.13
N LEU A 26 -14.16 -1.21 9.10
CA LEU A 26 -13.48 -0.54 10.21
C LEU A 26 -13.63 0.99 10.16
N SER A 27 -14.31 1.55 9.15
CA SER A 27 -14.46 3.00 8.95
C SER A 27 -15.01 3.73 10.18
N SER A 28 -16.00 3.16 10.88
CA SER A 28 -16.55 3.74 12.11
C SER A 28 -15.54 3.79 13.26
N LEU A 29 -14.64 2.81 13.36
CA LEU A 29 -13.56 2.81 14.34
C LEU A 29 -12.51 3.87 13.98
N PHE A 30 -12.18 4.01 12.70
CA PHE A 30 -11.29 5.07 12.24
C PHE A 30 -11.87 6.45 12.53
N LEU A 31 -13.16 6.67 12.26
CA LEU A 31 -13.84 7.92 12.62
C LEU A 31 -13.82 8.21 14.12
N SER A 32 -13.84 7.19 14.98
CA SER A 32 -13.75 7.37 16.43
C SER A 32 -12.35 7.74 16.94
N LEU A 33 -11.30 7.47 16.15
CA LEU A 33 -9.91 7.82 16.50
C LEU A 33 -9.56 9.26 16.15
N VAL A 34 -10.39 9.92 15.35
CA VAL A 34 -10.20 11.32 14.94
C VAL A 34 -11.16 12.20 15.73
N GLU A 35 -10.64 13.25 16.36
CA GLU A 35 -11.46 14.25 17.04
C GLU A 35 -12.25 15.06 15.99
N ASN A 36 -13.49 14.65 15.75
CA ASN A 36 -14.40 15.41 14.90
C ASN A 36 -15.12 16.46 15.77
N ASP A 37 -14.74 17.72 15.63
CA ASP A 37 -15.42 18.88 16.25
C ASP A 37 -16.89 19.01 15.78
N ASP A 38 -17.24 18.36 14.67
CA ASP A 38 -18.59 18.34 14.12
C ASP A 38 -19.10 16.89 13.98
N GLY A 39 -20.06 16.52 14.83
CA GLY A 39 -20.70 15.19 14.88
C GLY A 39 -21.51 14.79 13.63
N SER A 40 -21.26 15.43 12.50
CA SER A 40 -22.01 15.31 11.24
C SER A 40 -21.30 14.47 10.17
N LYS A 41 -19.98 14.25 10.26
CA LYS A 41 -19.22 13.52 9.23
C LYS A 41 -19.44 12.00 9.33
N LYS A 42 -20.21 11.47 8.38
CA LYS A 42 -20.46 10.02 8.21
C LYS A 42 -19.42 9.30 7.35
N PHE A 43 -18.50 10.02 6.70
CA PHE A 43 -17.55 9.46 5.73
C PHE A 43 -16.12 9.95 6.00
N LEU A 44 -15.15 9.09 5.65
CA LEU A 44 -13.73 9.40 5.72
C LEU A 44 -13.35 10.29 4.53
N ASP A 45 -13.22 11.59 4.76
CA ASP A 45 -12.69 12.53 3.77
C ASP A 45 -11.16 12.61 3.80
N HIS A 46 -10.59 13.41 2.91
CA HIS A 46 -9.13 13.54 2.77
C HIS A 46 -8.47 14.01 4.08
N ASP A 47 -9.05 15.01 4.75
CA ASP A 47 -8.51 15.56 6.00
C ASP A 47 -8.57 14.54 7.14
N THR A 48 -9.62 13.72 7.17
CA THR A 48 -9.76 12.62 8.13
C THR A 48 -8.67 11.57 7.91
N TRP A 49 -8.36 11.24 6.65
CA TRP A 49 -7.27 10.31 6.33
C TRP A 49 -5.89 10.85 6.71
N ILE A 50 -5.65 12.16 6.59
CA ILE A 50 -4.40 12.78 7.03
C ILE A 50 -4.24 12.63 8.55
N GLN A 51 -5.28 12.95 9.33
CA GLN A 51 -5.25 12.80 10.79
C GLN A 51 -5.09 11.34 11.23
N LEU A 52 -5.72 10.41 10.51
CA LEU A 52 -5.55 8.98 10.73
C LEU A 52 -4.14 8.49 10.40
N ASP A 53 -3.50 9.04 9.39
CA ASP A 53 -2.11 8.70 9.05
C ASP A 53 -1.13 9.18 10.14
N GLU A 54 -1.44 10.30 10.79
CA GLU A 54 -0.67 10.79 11.94
C GLU A 54 -0.92 9.92 13.19
N SER A 55 -2.18 9.54 13.44
CA SER A 55 -2.58 8.77 14.61
C SER A 55 -2.22 7.28 14.52
N VAL A 56 -2.31 6.71 13.32
CA VAL A 56 -2.04 5.30 13.01
C VAL A 56 -1.18 5.22 11.74
N PRO A 57 0.14 5.49 11.82
CA PRO A 57 1.02 5.50 10.65
C PRO A 57 1.05 4.20 9.84
N SER A 58 0.77 3.06 10.50
CA SER A 58 0.65 1.76 9.83
C SER A 58 -0.57 1.66 8.90
N LEU A 59 -1.61 2.48 9.12
CA LEU A 59 -2.82 2.49 8.30
C LEU A 59 -2.53 3.05 6.91
N LYS A 60 -1.67 4.07 6.81
CA LYS A 60 -1.17 4.61 5.53
C LYS A 60 -0.56 3.52 4.67
N LYS A 61 0.34 2.72 5.27
CA LYS A 61 1.00 1.59 4.60
C LYS A 61 0.01 0.53 4.16
N PHE A 62 -0.98 0.22 5.01
CA PHE A 62 -2.00 -0.79 4.73
C PHE A 62 -2.93 -0.36 3.57
N ARG A 63 -3.34 0.90 3.51
CA ARG A 63 -4.08 1.44 2.37
C ARG A 63 -3.27 1.38 1.08
N LYS A 64 -2.00 1.81 1.16
CA LYS A 64 -1.10 1.79 0.01
C LYS A 64 -0.84 0.37 -0.50
N LEU A 65 -0.91 -0.65 0.36
CA LEU A 65 -0.82 -2.05 -0.06
C LEU A 65 -1.96 -2.46 -1.01
N ALA A 66 -3.20 -2.00 -0.78
CA ALA A 66 -4.30 -2.27 -1.71
C ALA A 66 -4.08 -1.62 -3.09
N GLU A 67 -3.53 -0.41 -3.13
CA GLU A 67 -3.10 0.21 -4.40
C GLU A 67 -1.97 -0.58 -5.05
N LEU A 68 -0.98 -1.01 -4.27
CA LEU A 68 0.18 -1.74 -4.75
C LEU A 68 -0.18 -3.08 -5.40
N LEU A 69 -1.20 -3.77 -4.87
CA LEU A 69 -1.75 -5.01 -5.43
C LEU A 69 -2.39 -4.83 -6.82
N ASP A 70 -2.82 -3.62 -7.16
CA ASP A 70 -3.39 -3.27 -8.48
C ASP A 70 -2.36 -2.71 -9.47
N MET A 71 -1.18 -2.31 -8.97
CA MET A 71 -0.18 -1.62 -9.76
C MET A 71 0.55 -2.56 -10.72
N SER A 72 0.86 -2.05 -11.92
CA SER A 72 1.83 -2.70 -12.80
C SER A 72 3.27 -2.56 -12.29
N LEU A 73 4.19 -3.45 -12.70
CA LEU A 73 5.63 -3.32 -12.39
C LEU A 73 6.20 -1.92 -12.68
N LYS A 74 5.77 -1.30 -13.77
CA LYS A 74 6.23 0.05 -14.16
C LYS A 74 5.71 1.10 -13.18
N SER A 75 4.44 0.99 -12.78
CA SER A 75 3.82 1.89 -11.81
C SER A 75 4.48 1.77 -10.43
N ILE A 76 4.82 0.55 -10.01
CA ILE A 76 5.58 0.30 -8.77
C ILE A 76 6.96 0.95 -8.84
N THR A 77 7.67 0.79 -9.96
CA THR A 77 9.00 1.40 -10.15
C THR A 77 8.93 2.91 -10.11
N ALA A 78 7.95 3.53 -10.79
CA ALA A 78 7.73 4.97 -10.75
C ALA A 78 7.34 5.48 -9.35
N GLY A 79 6.50 4.73 -8.61
CA GLY A 79 6.15 5.07 -7.22
C GLY A 79 7.32 4.92 -6.25
N TRP A 80 8.27 4.02 -6.53
CA TRP A 80 9.52 3.95 -5.81
C TRP A 80 10.41 5.16 -6.11
N GLU A 81 10.63 5.47 -7.39
CA GLU A 81 11.45 6.62 -7.83
C GLU A 81 10.95 7.97 -7.31
N SER A 82 9.63 8.15 -7.23
CA SER A 82 9.03 9.40 -6.74
C SER A 82 9.08 9.55 -5.21
N GLY A 83 9.49 8.51 -4.48
CA GLY A 83 9.43 8.47 -3.02
C GLY A 83 8.02 8.24 -2.45
N ASP A 84 7.00 8.06 -3.28
CA ASP A 84 5.62 7.81 -2.86
C ASP A 84 5.51 6.57 -1.95
N LEU A 85 6.17 5.46 -2.34
CA LEU A 85 6.21 4.24 -1.53
C LEU A 85 6.99 4.43 -0.21
N VAL A 86 8.09 5.19 -0.23
CA VAL A 86 8.86 5.50 0.98
C VAL A 86 8.04 6.37 1.94
N SER A 87 7.30 7.34 1.43
CA SER A 87 6.40 8.20 2.21
C SER A 87 5.25 7.43 2.88
N CYS A 88 4.93 6.24 2.38
CA CYS A 88 3.96 5.31 2.95
C CYS A 88 4.62 4.26 3.87
N GLY A 89 5.93 4.36 4.12
CA GLY A 89 6.66 3.50 5.05
C GLY A 89 7.14 2.17 4.46
N PHE A 90 7.22 2.04 3.14
CA PHE A 90 7.84 0.86 2.51
C PHE A 90 9.36 1.00 2.44
N THR A 91 10.05 -0.10 2.72
CA THR A 91 11.50 -0.21 2.49
C THR A 91 11.80 -0.84 1.13
N SER A 92 13.01 -0.60 0.60
CA SER A 92 13.46 -1.23 -0.66
C SER A 92 13.32 -2.76 -0.61
N SER A 93 13.64 -3.37 0.54
CA SER A 93 13.53 -4.82 0.73
C SER A 93 12.09 -5.33 0.64
N GLU A 94 11.12 -4.57 1.17
CA GLU A 94 9.71 -4.95 1.13
C GLU A 94 9.15 -4.81 -0.28
N VAL A 95 9.51 -3.76 -1.02
CA VAL A 95 9.09 -3.59 -2.43
C VAL A 95 9.70 -4.70 -3.30
N GLN A 96 10.97 -5.05 -3.09
CA GLN A 96 11.60 -6.16 -3.81
C GLN A 96 10.93 -7.51 -3.53
N ASN A 97 10.60 -7.79 -2.27
CA ASN A 97 9.93 -9.04 -1.89
C ASN A 97 8.50 -9.09 -2.47
N PHE A 98 7.77 -7.98 -2.41
CA PHE A 98 6.47 -7.86 -3.07
C PHE A 98 6.55 -8.16 -4.57
N ILE A 99 7.49 -7.55 -5.29
CA ILE A 99 7.64 -7.78 -6.73
C ILE A 99 7.95 -9.25 -7.03
N LYS A 100 8.79 -9.91 -6.21
CA LYS A 100 9.14 -11.32 -6.40
C LYS A 100 7.94 -12.24 -6.20
N ALA A 101 7.10 -11.93 -5.20
CA ALA A 101 5.95 -12.73 -4.81
C ALA A 101 4.78 -12.63 -5.80
N ILE A 102 4.51 -11.44 -6.35
CA ILE A 102 3.32 -11.20 -7.18
C ILE A 102 3.60 -11.36 -8.68
N PHE A 103 4.81 -11.03 -9.16
CA PHE A 103 5.12 -11.04 -10.59
C PHE A 103 6.00 -12.23 -10.97
N ALA A 104 5.59 -12.95 -12.01
CA ALA A 104 6.36 -14.04 -12.59
C ALA A 104 7.76 -13.59 -13.08
N ASP A 105 8.72 -14.54 -13.12
CA ASP A 105 10.07 -14.23 -13.60
C ASP A 105 10.06 -13.79 -15.05
N SER A 106 10.57 -12.58 -15.29
CA SER A 106 10.65 -11.97 -16.61
C SER A 106 11.83 -11.01 -16.68
N PRO A 107 12.35 -10.70 -17.89
CA PRO A 107 13.39 -9.69 -18.06
C PRO A 107 13.01 -8.34 -17.44
N LEU A 108 11.74 -7.92 -17.61
CA LEU A 108 11.21 -6.69 -17.05
C LEU A 108 11.24 -6.70 -15.51
N ARG A 109 10.86 -7.81 -14.87
CA ARG A 109 10.93 -7.95 -13.41
C ARG A 109 12.37 -7.79 -12.91
N LYS A 110 13.35 -8.41 -13.57
CA LYS A 110 14.77 -8.31 -13.20
C LYS A 110 15.30 -6.89 -13.32
N GLU A 111 14.91 -6.20 -14.38
CA GLU A 111 15.26 -4.79 -14.59
C GLU A 111 14.69 -3.89 -13.50
N CYS A 112 13.38 -4.01 -13.20
CA CYS A 112 12.71 -3.27 -12.13
C CYS A 112 13.36 -3.52 -10.76
N LEU A 113 13.63 -4.78 -10.41
CA LEU A 113 14.33 -5.13 -9.16
C LEU A 113 15.72 -4.49 -9.08
N GLY A 114 16.49 -4.55 -10.18
CA GLY A 114 17.80 -3.91 -10.26
C GLY A 114 17.71 -2.39 -10.14
N TRP A 115 16.63 -1.78 -10.63
CA TRP A 115 16.39 -0.35 -10.51
C TRP A 115 16.12 0.07 -9.05
N ILE A 116 15.20 -0.62 -8.37
CA ILE A 116 14.86 -0.37 -6.96
C ILE A 116 16.08 -0.46 -6.02
N VAL A 117 17.05 -1.32 -6.36
CA VAL A 117 18.31 -1.44 -5.59
C VAL A 117 19.24 -0.26 -5.82
N ARG A 118 19.30 0.27 -7.06
CA ARG A 118 20.24 1.33 -7.44
C ARG A 118 19.75 2.73 -7.08
N THR A 119 18.45 2.91 -6.95
CA THR A 119 17.82 4.20 -6.65
C THR A 119 17.34 4.19 -5.20
N PRO A 120 18.17 4.60 -4.22
CA PRO A 120 17.68 4.83 -2.87
C PRO A 120 16.72 6.02 -2.91
N ALA A 121 15.44 5.73 -2.69
CA ALA A 121 14.38 6.73 -2.53
C ALA A 121 14.32 7.23 -1.08
#